data_AF-A0A4Y2EWR7-F1
#
_entry.id   AF-A0A4Y2EWR7-F1
#
_cell.length_a   1.000
_cell.length_b   1.000
_cell.length_c   1.000
_cell.angle_alpha   90.00
_cell.angle_beta   90.00
_cell.angle_gamma   90.00
#
_symmetry.space_group_name_H-M   'P 1'
#
loop_
_entity.id
_entity.type
_entity.pdbx_description
1 polymer ?
#
loop_
_entity_poly.entity_id
_entity_poly.type
_entity_poly.pdbx_seq_one_letter_code
_entity_poly.pdbx_strand_id
1 'polypeptide(L)' 'IGRRKAREACRHFGKAPGVPHSHTKPYVRSKGRKFERARGRRKSRGFKAYEISQILQIWFFILVWRKS' A
#
# COMPACT_ATOMS: atom_id res chain seq x y z
N ILE A 1 28.89 -14.78 -8.74
CA ILE A 1 27.71 -14.08 -9.29
C ILE A 1 26.90 -13.51 -8.13
N GLY A 2 26.72 -12.18 -8.06
CA GLY A 2 26.09 -11.51 -6.92
C GLY A 2 24.56 -11.62 -6.87
N ARG A 3 23.95 -11.15 -5.77
CA ARG A 3 22.48 -11.12 -5.59
C ARG A 3 21.82 -10.25 -6.68
N ARG A 4 21.15 -10.90 -7.64
CA ARG A 4 20.51 -10.25 -8.80
C ARG A 4 19.46 -9.20 -8.42
N LYS A 5 18.82 -9.34 -7.25
CA LYS A 5 17.75 -8.44 -6.76
C LYS A 5 18.23 -7.37 -5.77
N ALA A 6 19.53 -7.24 -5.51
CA ALA A 6 20.04 -6.27 -4.54
C ALA A 6 20.03 -4.81 -5.05
N ARG A 7 19.78 -4.59 -6.35
CA ARG A 7 19.80 -3.26 -6.97
C ARG A 7 18.68 -2.37 -6.44
N GLU A 8 18.92 -1.07 -6.35
CA GLU A 8 17.90 -0.11 -5.93
C GLU A 8 16.68 -0.12 -6.87
N ALA A 9 16.90 -0.24 -8.17
CA ALA A 9 15.83 -0.36 -9.16
C ALA A 9 14.84 -1.49 -8.81
N CYS A 10 15.33 -2.61 -8.27
CA CYS A 10 14.48 -3.75 -7.90
C CYS A 10 13.51 -3.44 -6.75
N ARG A 11 13.76 -2.40 -5.94
CA ARG A 11 12.86 -1.98 -4.84
C ARG A 11 11.62 -1.22 -5.32
N HIS A 12 11.67 -0.71 -6.54
CA HIS A 12 10.56 0.01 -7.16
C HIS A 12 9.62 -0.90 -7.96
N PHE A 13 10.01 -2.16 -8.17
CA PHE A 13 9.17 -3.16 -8.83
C PHE A 13 8.18 -3.81 -7.87
N GLY A 14 7.17 -4.46 -8.44
CA GLY A 14 6.12 -5.17 -7.69
C GLY A 14 4.79 -4.40 -7.68
N LYS A 15 3.96 -4.71 -6.67
CA LYS A 15 2.62 -4.13 -6.53
C LYS A 15 2.69 -2.61 -6.41
N ALA A 16 1.70 -1.91 -6.96
CA ALA A 16 1.66 -0.47 -6.94
C ALA A 16 1.76 0.10 -5.50
N PRO A 17 2.52 1.18 -5.29
CA PRO A 17 2.63 1.81 -3.98
C PRO A 17 1.29 2.39 -3.56
N GLY A 18 0.76 1.93 -2.43
CA GLY A 18 -0.56 2.35 -1.93
C GLY A 18 -1.63 1.27 -2.03
N VAL A 19 -1.33 0.12 -2.63
CA VAL A 19 -2.13 -1.10 -2.48
C VAL A 19 -1.93 -1.67 -1.07
N PRO A 20 -2.96 -2.28 -0.45
CA PRO A 20 -2.80 -3.03 0.80
C PRO A 20 -1.59 -3.97 0.76
N HIS A 21 -0.83 -4.00 1.85
CA HIS A 21 0.33 -4.88 2.01
C HIS A 21 1.42 -4.70 0.92
N SER A 22 1.45 -3.55 0.24
CA SER A 22 2.54 -3.18 -0.66
C SER A 22 3.70 -2.53 0.12
N HIS A 23 4.91 -3.02 -0.14
CA HIS A 23 6.16 -2.47 0.42
C HIS A 23 7.06 -1.85 -0.66
N THR A 24 6.54 -1.69 -1.88
CA THR A 24 7.25 -1.10 -3.01
C THR A 24 7.58 0.37 -2.73
N LYS A 25 8.84 0.74 -2.98
CA LYS A 25 9.34 2.11 -2.77
C LYS A 25 8.74 3.03 -3.84
N PRO A 26 8.04 4.13 -3.47
CA PRO A 26 7.56 5.10 -4.46
C PRO A 26 8.72 5.91 -5.04
N TYR A 27 8.52 6.42 -6.26
CA TYR A 27 9.44 7.37 -6.88
C TYR A 27 9.12 8.77 -6.37
N VAL A 28 9.95 9.28 -5.47
CA VAL A 28 9.79 10.60 -4.87
C VAL A 28 11.05 11.41 -5.11
N ARG A 29 10.90 12.67 -5.52
CA ARG A 29 12.02 13.58 -5.82
C ARG A 29 12.99 13.74 -4.65
N SER A 30 12.46 13.81 -3.42
CA SER A 30 13.25 13.89 -2.19
C SER A 30 12.55 13.23 -1.02
N LYS A 31 13.31 12.80 -0.02
CA LYS A 31 12.80 12.16 1.18
C LYS A 31 12.57 13.22 2.27
N GLY A 32 11.39 13.26 2.88
CA GLY A 32 11.13 14.16 4.00
C GLY A 32 9.72 14.08 4.57
N ARG A 33 9.44 14.86 5.63
CA ARG A 33 8.12 14.88 6.28
C ARG A 33 7.01 15.36 5.34
N LYS A 34 7.34 16.27 4.42
CA LYS A 34 6.41 16.90 3.46
C LYS A 34 6.18 16.09 2.18
N PHE A 35 7.04 15.10 1.89
CA PHE A 35 6.98 14.35 0.63
C PHE A 35 6.28 12.99 0.82
N GLU A 36 5.06 12.87 0.29
CA GLU A 36 4.28 11.62 0.19
C GLU A 36 4.09 10.81 1.50
N ARG A 37 3.98 11.48 2.66
CA ARG A 37 3.77 10.83 3.98
C ARG A 37 2.40 11.09 4.63
N ALA A 38 1.50 11.81 3.95
CA ALA A 38 0.22 12.26 4.51
C ALA A 38 -0.92 11.24 4.26
N ARG A 39 -1.87 11.58 3.39
CA ARG A 39 -3.06 10.77 3.09
C ARG A 39 -2.67 9.40 2.54
N GLY A 40 -3.39 8.35 2.94
CA GLY A 40 -3.17 6.97 2.48
C GLY A 40 -2.01 6.23 3.15
N ARG A 41 -1.12 6.93 3.85
CA ARG A 41 0.05 6.34 4.54
C ARG A 41 -0.14 6.22 6.05
N ARG A 42 -0.99 7.05 6.66
CA ARG A 42 -1.19 7.15 8.13
C ARG A 42 -2.68 7.13 8.47
N LYS A 43 -3.02 6.53 9.61
CA LYS A 43 -4.40 6.45 10.10
C LYS A 43 -5.01 7.84 10.41
N SER A 44 -4.20 8.78 10.90
CA SER A 44 -4.66 10.11 11.30
C SER A 44 -4.96 11.10 10.15
N ARG A 45 -4.79 10.69 8.88
CA ARG A 45 -5.02 11.55 7.70
C ARG A 45 -5.84 10.79 6.65
N GLY A 46 -7.12 10.61 6.94
CA GLY A 46 -8.11 9.98 6.05
C GLY A 46 -8.16 8.46 6.19
N PHE A 47 -7.14 7.76 5.71
CA PHE A 47 -7.10 6.29 5.77
C PHE A 47 -5.68 5.77 5.64
N LYS A 48 -5.49 4.51 6.03
CA LYS A 48 -4.29 3.73 5.71
C LYS A 48 -4.66 2.66 4.71
N ALA A 49 -3.88 2.54 3.64
CA ALA A 49 -4.18 1.71 2.47
C ALA A 49 -4.71 0.29 2.78
N TYR A 50 -4.22 -0.38 3.81
CA TYR A 50 -4.65 -1.74 4.14
C TYR A 50 -5.96 -1.84 4.95
N GLU A 51 -6.40 -0.77 5.62
CA GLU A 51 -7.61 -0.78 6.47
C GLU A 51 -8.88 -0.76 5.61
N ILE A 52 -8.87 0.01 4.51
CA ILE A 52 -10.05 0.11 3.62
C ILE A 52 -10.37 -1.25 3.02
N SER A 53 -9.37 -2.01 2.61
CA SER A 53 -9.60 -3.29 1.94
C SER A 53 -10.09 -4.38 2.90
N GLN A 54 -9.68 -4.37 4.18
CA GLN A 54 -10.24 -5.29 5.17
C GLN A 54 -11.72 -5.01 5.42
N ILE A 55 -12.08 -3.74 5.56
CA ILE A 55 -13.48 -3.33 5.74
C ILE A 55 -14.30 -3.69 4.50
N LEU A 56 -13.82 -3.37 3.30
CA LEU A 56 -14.53 -3.72 2.06
C LEU A 56 -14.61 -5.23 1.82
N GLN A 57 -13.59 -6.02 2.19
CA GLN A 57 -13.66 -7.48 2.14
C GLN A 57 -14.70 -8.03 3.12
N ILE A 58 -14.77 -7.49 4.34
CA ILE A 58 -15.78 -7.87 5.34
C ILE A 58 -17.18 -7.49 4.87
N TRP A 59 -17.38 -6.28 4.33
CA TRP A 59 -18.67 -5.84 3.80
C TRP A 59 -19.08 -6.61 2.55
N PHE A 60 -18.15 -6.94 1.65
CA PHE A 60 -18.42 -7.81 0.51
C PHE A 60 -18.84 -9.20 0.98
N PHE A 61 -18.14 -9.77 1.97
CA PHE A 61 -18.51 -11.07 2.55
C PHE A 61 -19.90 -11.00 3.22
N ILE A 62 -20.19 -9.96 4.01
CA ILE A 62 -21.53 -9.78 4.62
C ILE A 62 -22.61 -9.58 3.54
N LEU A 63 -22.35 -8.78 2.51
CA LEU A 63 -23.33 -8.49 1.44
C LEU A 63 -23.62 -9.72 0.57
N VAL A 64 -22.59 -10.53 0.27
CA VAL A 64 -22.71 -11.73 -0.57
C VAL A 64 -23.25 -12.92 0.21
N TRP A 65 -22.90 -13.06 1.49
CA TRP A 65 -23.21 -14.26 2.29
C TRP A 65 -24.39 -14.11 3.25
N ARG A 66 -24.90 -12.89 3.51
CA ARG A 66 -26.09 -12.66 4.36
C ARG A 66 -27.41 -12.69 3.55
N LYS A 67 -27.35 -13.10 2.28
CA LYS A 67 -28.50 -13.17 1.36
C LYS A 67 -28.74 -14.57 0.79
N SER A 68 -28.14 -15.60 1.39
CA SER A 68 -28.41 -17.02 1.15
C SER A 68 -28.90 -17.69 2.42
#